data_AF-A0AA46TVP3-F1
#
_entry.id   AF-A0AA46TVP3-F1
#
_cell.length_a   1.000
_cell.length_b   1.000
_cell.length_c   1.000
_cell.angle_alpha   90.00
_cell.angle_beta   90.00
_cell.angle_gamma   90.00
#
_symmetry.space_group_name_H-M   'P 1'
#
loop_
_entity.id
_entity.type
_entity.pdbx_description
1 polymer ?
#
loop_
_entity_poly.entity_id
_entity_poly.type
_entity_poly.pdbx_seq_one_letter_code
_entity_poly.pdbx_strand_id
1 'polypeptide(L)'
;MFYERLQLLAKEANKSFNQIERELNYPRNALNAYKAGKSPSAKRTAEIAEYFGVTSDYLLGNTSARTLDLAELDNDIVASNLSYSGKPLSENDRHALNNILKEYFESQESE
;
A
#
# COMPACT_ATOMS: atom_id res chain seq x y z
N MET A 1 -9.60 14.87 2.37
CA MET A 1 -8.95 13.56 2.54
C MET A 1 -7.97 13.22 1.43
N PHE A 2 -8.38 12.79 0.23
CA PHE A 2 -7.42 12.34 -0.81
C PHE A 2 -6.34 13.37 -1.15
N TYR A 3 -6.75 14.60 -1.49
CA TYR A 3 -5.81 15.64 -1.90
C TYR A 3 -4.82 16.03 -0.78
N GLU A 4 -5.28 16.07 0.47
CA GLU A 4 -4.43 16.38 1.63
C GLU A 4 -3.36 15.30 1.84
N ARG A 5 -3.72 14.02 1.72
CA ARG A 5 -2.78 12.90 1.83
C ARG A 5 -1.79 12.89 0.67
N LEU A 6 -2.25 13.20 -0.54
CA LEU A 6 -1.38 13.38 -1.70
C LEU A 6 -0.36 14.52 -1.49
N GLN A 7 -0.79 15.65 -0.92
CA GLN A 7 0.11 16.77 -0.61
C GLN A 7 1.16 16.39 0.44
N LEU A 8 0.75 15.65 1.48
CA LEU A 8 1.66 15.16 2.51
C LEU A 8 2.74 14.26 1.91
N LEU A 9 2.33 13.25 1.13
CA LEU A 9 3.24 12.31 0.49
C LEU A 9 4.22 13.00 -0.48
N ALA A 10 3.75 13.96 -1.26
CA ALA A 10 4.62 14.73 -2.15
C ALA A 10 5.66 15.56 -1.38
N LYS A 11 5.26 16.15 -0.25
CA LYS A 11 6.16 16.90 0.64
C LYS A 11 7.22 15.99 1.25
N GLU A 12 6.83 14.81 1.73
CA GLU A 12 7.75 13.83 2.31
C GLU A 12 8.73 13.25 1.29
N ALA A 13 8.26 13.02 0.06
CA ALA A 13 9.12 12.61 -1.05
C ALA A 13 10.02 13.75 -1.58
N ASN A 14 9.87 14.98 -1.08
CA ASN A 14 10.53 16.19 -1.57
C ASN A 14 10.35 16.40 -3.09
N LYS A 15 9.15 16.12 -3.61
CA LYS A 15 8.81 16.22 -5.03
C LYS A 15 7.68 17.21 -5.27
N SER A 16 7.78 17.96 -6.35
CA SER A 16 6.65 18.76 -6.84
C SER A 16 5.61 17.90 -7.55
N PHE A 17 4.34 18.32 -7.56
CA PHE A 17 3.31 17.62 -8.34
C PHE A 17 3.64 17.50 -9.82
N ASN A 18 4.27 18.51 -10.43
CA ASN A 18 4.71 18.44 -11.82
C ASN A 18 5.75 17.32 -12.04
N GLN A 19 6.63 17.10 -11.06
CA GLN A 19 7.61 16.01 -11.11
C GLN A 19 6.92 14.65 -10.99
N ILE A 20 6.01 14.50 -10.03
CA ILE A 20 5.24 13.26 -9.84
C ILE A 20 4.40 12.94 -11.07
N GLU A 21 3.73 13.94 -11.66
CA GLU A 21 2.96 13.79 -12.89
C GLU A 21 3.83 13.28 -14.04
N ARG A 22 5.05 13.83 -14.20
CA ARG A 22 5.98 13.36 -15.23
C ARG A 22 6.44 11.92 -15.00
N GLU A 23 6.73 11.56 -13.75
CA GLU A 23 7.18 10.21 -13.39
C GLU A 23 6.05 9.17 -13.53
N LEU A 24 4.80 9.57 -13.29
CA LEU A 24 3.60 8.75 -13.51
C LEU A 24 3.06 8.80 -14.96
N ASN A 25 3.70 9.56 -15.85
CA ASN A 25 3.23 9.82 -17.21
C ASN A 25 1.78 10.38 -17.27
N TYR A 26 1.46 11.26 -16.33
CA TYR A 26 0.18 11.98 -16.28
C TYR A 26 0.25 13.31 -17.05
N PRO A 27 -0.90 13.78 -17.58
CA PRO A 27 -0.96 15.11 -18.16
C PRO A 27 -0.70 16.16 -17.08
N ARG A 28 -0.10 17.27 -17.50
CA ARG A 28 0.24 18.38 -16.61
C ARG A 28 -0.98 18.89 -15.84
N ASN A 29 -0.82 19.19 -14.56
CA ASN A 29 -1.84 19.61 -13.60
C ASN A 29 -2.93 18.55 -13.30
N ALA A 30 -2.74 17.29 -13.71
CA ALA A 30 -3.67 16.21 -13.39
C ALA A 30 -3.90 16.04 -11.88
N LEU A 31 -2.86 16.20 -11.06
CA LEU A 31 -2.96 16.03 -9.61
C LEU A 31 -3.65 17.24 -8.94
N ASN A 32 -3.44 18.44 -9.48
CA ASN A 32 -4.08 19.66 -8.97
C ASN A 32 -5.62 19.63 -9.14
N ALA A 33 -6.15 18.85 -10.11
CA ALA A 33 -7.58 18.71 -10.31
C ALA A 33 -8.32 18.11 -9.09
N TYR A 34 -7.60 17.38 -8.22
CA TYR A 34 -8.17 16.79 -7.01
C TYR A 34 -8.34 17.80 -5.86
N LYS A 35 -7.77 19.00 -5.98
CA LYS A 35 -7.96 20.09 -5.00
C LYS A 35 -9.42 20.47 -4.83
N ALA A 36 -10.24 20.31 -5.86
CA ALA A 36 -11.68 20.58 -5.84
C ALA A 36 -12.50 19.50 -5.11
N GLY A 37 -11.86 18.53 -4.44
CA GLY A 37 -12.54 17.45 -3.72
C GLY A 37 -13.00 16.30 -4.61
N LYS A 38 -12.65 16.30 -5.90
CA LYS A 38 -12.91 15.17 -6.79
C LYS A 38 -12.04 13.98 -6.41
N SER A 39 -12.63 12.78 -6.36
CA SER A 39 -11.85 11.55 -6.19
C SER A 39 -11.26 11.09 -7.54
N PRO A 40 -10.03 10.54 -7.55
CA PRO A 40 -9.49 9.83 -8.71
C PRO A 40 -10.33 8.61 -9.09
N SER A 41 -10.12 8.09 -10.30
CA SER A 41 -10.61 6.76 -10.66
C SER A 41 -9.83 5.69 -9.89
N ALA A 42 -10.42 4.50 -9.73
CA ALA A 42 -9.76 3.37 -9.06
C ALA A 42 -8.36 3.09 -9.63
N LYS A 43 -8.21 3.13 -10.96
CA LYS A 43 -6.92 2.99 -11.64
C LYS A 43 -5.90 4.03 -11.18
N ARG A 44 -6.27 5.32 -11.18
CA ARG A 44 -5.36 6.39 -10.74
C ARG A 44 -5.03 6.31 -9.26
N THR A 45 -6.00 5.90 -8.42
CA THR A 45 -5.75 5.66 -7.00
C THR A 45 -4.67 4.59 -6.83
N ALA A 46 -4.80 3.46 -7.53
CA ALA A 46 -3.84 2.37 -7.48
C ALA A 46 -2.45 2.80 -7.97
N GLU A 47 -2.36 3.49 -9.12
CA GLU A 47 -1.09 4.00 -9.67
C GLU A 47 -0.38 4.96 -8.70
N ILE A 48 -1.13 5.86 -8.05
CA ILE A 48 -0.57 6.81 -7.08
C ILE A 48 -0.17 6.08 -5.78
N ALA A 49 -0.98 5.11 -5.34
CA ALA A 49 -0.70 4.29 -4.15
C ALA A 49 0.61 3.53 -4.31
N GLU A 50 0.78 2.86 -5.45
CA GLU A 50 1.99 2.11 -5.77
C GLU A 50 3.22 3.02 -5.87
N TYR A 51 3.10 4.18 -6.52
CA TYR A 51 4.19 5.15 -6.62
C TYR A 51 4.72 5.63 -5.26
N PHE A 52 3.84 5.80 -4.28
CA PHE A 52 4.22 6.22 -2.93
C PHE A 52 4.43 5.07 -1.94
N GLY A 53 4.24 3.81 -2.36
CA GLY A 53 4.34 2.65 -1.48
C GLY A 53 3.30 2.65 -0.35
N VAL A 54 2.08 3.11 -0.63
CA VAL A 54 0.97 3.15 0.33
C VAL A 54 -0.25 2.39 -0.19
N THR A 55 -1.24 2.14 0.66
CA THR A 55 -2.50 1.52 0.25
C THR A 55 -3.46 2.54 -0.40
N SER A 56 -4.36 2.06 -1.25
CA SER A 56 -5.45 2.90 -1.78
C SER A 56 -6.38 3.39 -0.67
N ASP A 57 -6.60 2.58 0.38
CA ASP A 57 -7.37 2.98 1.56
C ASP A 57 -6.70 4.12 2.34
N TYR A 58 -5.37 4.10 2.42
CA TYR A 58 -4.62 5.24 2.90
C TYR A 58 -4.76 6.43 1.96
N LEU A 59 -4.80 6.31 0.65
CA LEU A 59 -5.03 7.52 -0.16
C LEU A 59 -6.45 8.08 0.01
N LEU A 60 -7.45 7.22 0.17
CA LEU A 60 -8.86 7.64 0.18
C LEU A 60 -9.35 8.18 1.52
N GLY A 61 -8.68 7.88 2.63
CA GLY A 61 -9.14 8.31 3.96
C GLY A 61 -9.70 7.18 4.83
N ASN A 62 -9.73 5.95 4.33
CA ASN A 62 -10.41 4.83 4.98
C ASN A 62 -9.63 4.26 6.18
N THR A 63 -8.31 4.45 6.19
CA THR A 63 -7.42 4.02 7.29
C THR A 63 -6.34 5.08 7.54
N SER A 64 -5.76 5.11 8.74
CA SER A 64 -4.53 5.89 9.01
C SER A 64 -3.25 5.13 8.66
N ALA A 65 -3.32 3.79 8.55
CA ALA A 65 -2.19 2.94 8.21
C ALA A 65 -1.77 3.15 6.74
N ARG A 66 -0.50 3.47 6.52
CA ARG A 66 0.05 3.72 5.17
C ARG A 66 0.22 2.46 4.38
N THR A 67 0.75 1.43 5.04
CA THR A 67 0.97 0.09 4.51
C THR A 67 0.09 -0.88 5.28
N LEU A 68 -0.07 -2.08 4.72
CA LEU A 68 -0.53 -3.21 5.51
C LEU A 68 0.68 -3.74 6.29
N ASP A 69 0.54 -3.82 7.60
CA ASP A 69 1.49 -4.58 8.40
C ASP A 69 1.08 -6.05 8.36
N LEU A 70 1.96 -6.90 7.83
CA LEU A 70 1.75 -8.35 7.83
C LEU A 70 1.71 -8.92 9.25
N ALA A 71 2.37 -8.28 10.22
CA ALA A 71 2.32 -8.67 11.62
C ALA A 71 0.98 -8.34 12.29
N GLU A 72 0.24 -7.35 11.77
CA GLU A 72 -1.09 -6.96 12.25
C GLU A 72 -2.24 -7.62 11.47
N LEU A 73 -1.95 -8.20 10.29
CA LEU A 73 -2.92 -8.97 9.53
C LEU A 73 -3.26 -10.24 10.29
N ASP A 74 -4.55 -10.39 10.64
CA ASP A 74 -5.04 -11.60 11.31
C ASP A 74 -4.65 -12.83 10.49
N ASN A 75 -4.05 -13.83 11.16
CA ASN A 75 -3.39 -14.98 10.55
C ASN A 75 -4.30 -15.71 9.54
N ASP A 76 -5.62 -15.62 9.72
CA ASP A 76 -6.65 -16.22 8.86
C ASP A 76 -6.78 -15.56 7.48
N ILE A 77 -6.49 -14.26 7.33
CA ILE A 77 -6.69 -13.53 6.06
C ILE A 77 -5.55 -13.81 5.07
N VAL A 78 -4.29 -13.81 5.52
CA VAL A 78 -3.13 -14.14 4.68
C VAL A 78 -3.15 -15.61 4.29
N ALA A 79 -3.53 -16.46 5.25
CA ALA A 79 -3.63 -17.90 5.08
C ALA A 79 -4.72 -18.38 4.10
N SER A 80 -5.89 -17.74 4.10
CA SER A 80 -7.04 -18.18 3.29
C SER A 80 -6.81 -18.04 1.79
N ASN A 81 -5.95 -17.10 1.38
CA ASN A 81 -5.60 -16.85 -0.03
C ASN A 81 -4.35 -17.62 -0.49
N LEU A 82 -3.63 -18.27 0.42
CA LEU A 82 -2.42 -19.02 0.10
C LEU A 82 -2.75 -20.50 -0.14
N SER A 83 -2.26 -21.02 -1.26
CA SER A 83 -2.41 -22.43 -1.63
C SER A 83 -1.06 -23.01 -2.03
N TYR A 84 -0.84 -24.28 -1.71
CA TYR A 84 0.32 -25.03 -2.14
C TYR A 84 -0.13 -26.14 -3.09
N SER A 85 0.40 -26.15 -4.31
CA SER A 85 0.00 -27.10 -5.35
C SER A 85 -1.52 -27.10 -5.62
N GLY A 86 -2.14 -25.91 -5.59
CA GLY A 86 -3.57 -25.71 -5.80
C GLY A 86 -4.46 -26.18 -4.63
N LYS A 87 -3.89 -26.63 -3.52
CA LYS A 87 -4.64 -26.99 -2.31
C LYS A 87 -4.53 -25.87 -1.27
N PRO A 88 -5.63 -25.48 -0.61
CA PRO A 88 -5.57 -24.53 0.48
C PRO A 88 -4.67 -25.09 1.59
N LEU A 89 -3.86 -24.22 2.19
CA LEU A 89 -3.03 -24.60 3.33
C LEU A 89 -3.92 -24.98 4.53
N SER A 90 -3.50 -25.98 5.30
CA SER A 90 -4.15 -26.34 6.57
C SER A 90 -3.79 -25.35 7.68
N GLU A 91 -4.53 -25.34 8.80
CA GLU A 91 -4.21 -24.52 9.99
C GLU A 91 -2.78 -24.70 10.49
N ASN A 92 -2.31 -25.96 10.53
CA ASN A 92 -0.94 -26.26 10.96
C ASN A 92 0.11 -25.72 9.98
N ASP A 93 -0.12 -25.84 8.67
CA ASP A 93 0.81 -25.31 7.66
C ASP A 93 0.91 -23.78 7.75
N ARG A 94 -0.21 -23.12 8.03
CA ARG A 94 -0.27 -21.66 8.20
C ARG A 94 0.53 -21.21 9.41
N HIS A 95 0.35 -21.88 10.55
CA HIS A 95 1.11 -21.58 11.75
C HIS A 95 2.62 -21.77 11.54
N ALA A 96 3.02 -22.83 10.83
CA ALA A 96 4.42 -23.05 10.50
C ALA A 96 4.98 -21.93 9.61
N LEU A 97 4.26 -21.52 8.56
CA LEU A 97 4.68 -20.42 7.68
C LEU A 97 4.81 -19.09 8.42
N ASN A 98 3.87 -18.77 9.31
CA ASN A 98 3.91 -17.52 10.09
C ASN A 98 5.12 -17.46 11.01
N ASN A 99 5.47 -18.57 11.67
CA ASN A 99 6.67 -18.65 12.49
C ASN A 99 7.94 -18.44 11.65
N ILE A 100 8.03 -19.08 10.49
CA ILE A 100 9.18 -18.93 9.57
C ILE A 100 9.33 -17.48 9.11
N LEU A 101 8.22 -16.83 8.71
CA LEU A 101 8.24 -15.43 8.27
C LEU A 101 8.67 -14.50 9.41
N LYS A 102 8.14 -14.71 10.61
CA LYS A 102 8.48 -13.92 11.79
C LYS A 102 9.97 -14.02 12.13
N GLU A 103 10.50 -15.25 12.22
CA GLU A 103 11.93 -15.49 12.48
C GLU A 103 12.81 -14.86 11.40
N TYR A 104 12.42 -14.94 10.13
CA TYR A 104 13.15 -14.32 9.03
C TYR A 104 13.28 -12.81 9.21
N PHE A 105 12.17 -12.10 9.46
CA PHE A 105 12.22 -10.64 9.62
C PHE A 105 12.94 -10.21 10.90
N GLU A 106 12.74 -10.90 12.02
CA GLU A 106 13.46 -10.63 13.27
C GLU A 106 14.99 -10.79 13.10
N SER A 107 15.43 -11.75 12.28
CA SER A 107 16.85 -11.93 11.97
C SER A 107 17.46 -10.79 11.14
N GLN A 108 16.67 -10.11 10.31
CA GLN A 108 17.12 -8.99 9.46
C GLN A 108 17.19 -7.65 10.20
N GLU A 109 16.40 -7.48 11.27
CA GLU A 109 16.45 -6.26 12.11
C GLU A 109 17.57 -6.30 13.16
N SER A 110 18.20 -7.46 13.35
CA SER A 110 19.29 -7.67 14.30
C SER A 110 20.69 -7.34 13.75
N GLU A 111 20.79 -6.93 12.47
CA GLU A 111 22.02 -6.55 11.74
C GLU A 111 22.07 -5.04 11.44
#